data_AF-A0A961KJK7-F1
#
_entry.id   AF-A0A961KJK7-F1
#
_cell.length_a   1.000
_cell.length_b   1.000
_cell.length_c   1.000
_cell.angle_alpha   90.00
_cell.angle_beta   90.00
_cell.angle_gamma   90.00
#
_symmetry.space_group_name_H-M   'P 1'
#
loop_
_entity.id
_entity.type
_entity.pdbx_description
1 polymer ?
#
loop_
_entity_poly.entity_id
_entity_poly.type
_entity_poly.pdbx_seq_one_letter_code
_entity_poly.pdbx_strand_id
1 'polypeptide(L)'
;MKPAAENDPMEFVAVPLPEGDPDLMAQCVIEEFMLMGWSERRLMTLFTHPGFRATHRIYVDRGEAHVRELIARVGAAWQRVARKSEGGPGNA
;
A
#
# COMPACT_ATOMS: atom_id res chain seq x y z
N MET A 1 -19.18 -10.32 -19.77
CA MET A 1 -19.55 -9.48 -18.61
C MET A 1 -20.47 -8.38 -19.14
N LYS A 2 -21.67 -8.21 -18.56
CA LYS A 2 -22.53 -7.07 -18.95
C LYS A 2 -21.85 -5.78 -18.49
N PRO A 3 -21.86 -4.71 -19.29
CA PRO A 3 -21.44 -3.40 -18.81
C PRO A 3 -22.35 -2.98 -17.65
N ALA A 4 -21.81 -2.18 -16.73
CA ALA A 4 -22.63 -1.54 -15.71
C ALA A 4 -23.76 -0.74 -16.39
N ALA A 5 -24.95 -0.72 -15.78
CA ALA A 5 -26.01 0.14 -16.25
C ALA A 5 -25.58 1.61 -16.13
N GLU A 6 -25.98 2.43 -17.09
CA GLU A 6 -25.70 3.87 -17.04
C GLU A 6 -26.33 4.47 -15.77
N ASN A 7 -25.51 5.06 -14.91
CA ASN A 7 -25.86 5.54 -13.56
C ASN A 7 -26.30 4.45 -12.58
N ASP A 8 -25.60 3.31 -12.55
CA ASP A 8 -25.81 2.31 -11.49
C ASP A 8 -25.51 2.91 -10.11
N PRO A 9 -26.51 3.05 -9.22
CA PRO A 9 -26.29 3.59 -7.88
C PRO A 9 -25.37 2.73 -7.01
N MET A 10 -25.16 1.47 -7.39
CA MET A 10 -24.24 0.53 -6.73
C MET A 10 -22.87 0.46 -7.40
N GLU A 11 -22.58 1.31 -8.39
CA GLU A 11 -21.25 1.39 -8.98
C GLU A 11 -20.22 1.74 -7.90
N PHE A 12 -19.17 0.91 -7.81
CA PHE A 12 -18.07 1.17 -6.89
C PHE A 12 -17.20 2.30 -7.43
N VAL A 13 -17.46 3.52 -6.97
CA VAL A 13 -16.69 4.72 -7.33
C VAL A 13 -15.73 5.07 -6.20
N ALA A 14 -14.43 5.09 -6.50
CA ALA A 14 -13.44 5.61 -5.56
C ALA A 14 -13.49 7.14 -5.56
N VAL A 15 -13.64 7.74 -4.38
CA VAL A 15 -13.65 9.20 -4.19
C VAL A 15 -12.42 9.61 -3.38
N PRO A 16 -11.58 10.54 -3.86
CA PRO A 16 -10.48 11.05 -3.08
C PRO A 16 -11.00 11.85 -1.88
N LEU A 17 -10.42 11.62 -0.71
CA LEU A 17 -10.66 12.47 0.45
C LEU A 17 -9.91 13.80 0.24
N PRO A 18 -10.56 14.97 0.37
CA PRO A 18 -9.94 16.25 0.02
C PRO A 18 -8.66 16.55 0.81
N GLU A 19 -8.61 16.15 2.08
CA GLU A 19 -7.46 16.29 2.98
C GLU A 19 -6.73 14.96 3.22
N GLY A 20 -7.03 13.93 2.44
CA GLY A 20 -6.40 12.62 2.57
C GLY A 20 -4.97 12.62 2.01
N ASP A 21 -4.06 11.92 2.70
CA ASP A 21 -2.73 11.62 2.15
C ASP A 21 -2.72 10.23 1.49
N PRO A 22 -2.58 10.15 0.15
CA PRO A 22 -2.49 8.88 -0.57
C PRO A 22 -1.30 8.03 -0.11
N ASP A 23 -0.20 8.64 0.37
CA ASP A 23 0.98 7.90 0.81
C ASP A 23 0.72 7.18 2.14
N LEU A 24 -0.11 7.74 3.03
CA LEU A 24 -0.53 7.06 4.26
C LEU A 24 -1.39 5.85 3.94
N MET A 25 -2.34 5.97 3.00
CA MET A 25 -3.14 4.84 2.55
C MET A 25 -2.29 3.77 1.88
N ALA A 26 -1.34 4.17 1.04
CA ALA A 26 -0.39 3.25 0.41
C ALA A 26 0.51 2.55 1.42
N GLN A 27 0.93 3.25 2.49
CA GLN A 27 1.64 2.64 3.60
C GLN A 27 0.81 1.51 4.21
N CYS A 28 -0.45 1.75 4.62
CA CYS A 28 -1.31 0.70 5.19
C CYS A 28 -1.42 -0.53 4.27
N VAL A 29 -1.56 -0.33 2.96
CA VAL A 29 -1.59 -1.42 1.98
C VAL A 29 -0.26 -2.18 1.96
N ILE A 30 0.89 -1.49 1.94
CA ILE A 30 2.20 -2.13 1.98
C ILE A 30 2.34 -2.99 3.24
N GLU A 31 1.95 -2.45 4.40
CA GLU A 31 2.03 -3.14 5.69
C GLU A 31 1.21 -4.45 5.70
N GLU A 32 -0.03 -4.40 5.21
CA GLU A 32 -0.91 -5.57 5.12
C GLU A 32 -0.31 -6.68 4.23
N PHE A 33 0.26 -6.32 3.08
CA PHE A 33 0.87 -7.30 2.18
C PHE A 33 2.23 -7.81 2.68
N MET A 34 2.98 -6.99 3.41
CA MET A 34 4.18 -7.44 4.12
C MET A 34 3.84 -8.47 5.20
N LEU A 35 2.75 -8.28 5.95
CA LEU A 35 2.23 -9.24 6.92
C LEU A 35 1.89 -10.60 6.26
N MET A 36 1.40 -10.57 5.03
CA MET A 36 1.17 -11.77 4.22
C MET A 36 2.45 -12.37 3.60
N GLY A 37 3.64 -11.87 3.96
CA GLY A 37 4.93 -12.39 3.49
C GLY A 37 5.32 -11.98 2.07
N TRP A 38 4.75 -10.88 1.54
CA TRP A 38 5.12 -10.40 0.21
C TRP A 38 6.49 -9.72 0.22
N SER A 39 7.29 -9.99 -0.81
CA SER A 39 8.57 -9.30 -1.04
C SER A 39 8.38 -7.94 -1.68
N GLU A 40 9.38 -7.06 -1.56
CA GLU A 40 9.38 -5.73 -2.20
C GLU A 40 9.07 -5.80 -3.71
N ARG A 41 9.64 -6.79 -4.41
CA ARG A 41 9.36 -7.01 -5.84
C ARG A 41 7.89 -7.28 -6.11
N ARG A 42 7.22 -8.04 -5.24
CA ARG A 42 5.78 -8.29 -5.35
C ARG A 42 4.97 -7.06 -4.96
N LEU A 43 5.38 -6.31 -3.93
CA LEU A 43 4.75 -5.05 -3.54
C LEU A 43 4.76 -4.03 -4.67
N MET A 44 5.86 -3.92 -5.43
CA MET A 44 5.93 -3.05 -6.60
C MET A 44 4.81 -3.31 -7.62
N THR A 45 4.33 -4.56 -7.76
CA THR A 45 3.25 -4.87 -8.71
C THR A 45 1.91 -4.21 -8.37
N LEU A 46 1.69 -3.88 -7.09
CA LEU A 46 0.52 -3.09 -6.66
C LEU A 46 0.56 -1.67 -7.26
N PHE A 47 1.76 -1.14 -7.51
CA PHE A 47 1.95 0.22 -8.00
C PHE A 47 2.11 0.26 -9.52
N THR A 48 2.66 -0.76 -10.16
CA THR A 48 2.90 -0.74 -11.61
C THR A 48 1.72 -1.28 -12.42
N HIS A 49 0.82 -2.09 -11.84
CA HIS A 49 -0.26 -2.72 -12.59
C HIS A 49 -1.55 -1.87 -12.55
N PRO A 50 -2.16 -1.54 -13.71
CA PRO A 50 -3.35 -0.67 -13.77
C PRO A 50 -4.64 -1.26 -13.16
N GLY A 51 -4.59 -2.51 -12.71
CA GLY A 51 -5.71 -3.16 -12.01
C GLY A 51 -5.85 -2.65 -10.58
N PHE A 52 -4.75 -2.20 -9.98
CA PHE A 52 -4.72 -1.61 -8.64
C PHE A 52 -4.80 -0.09 -8.75
N ARG A 53 -5.96 0.43 -9.16
CA ARG A 53 -6.11 1.83 -9.58
C ARG A 53 -5.58 2.86 -8.57
N ALA A 54 -5.84 2.65 -7.27
CA ALA A 54 -5.42 3.58 -6.22
C ALA A 54 -3.90 3.68 -6.08
N THR A 55 -3.21 2.56 -5.90
CA THR A 55 -1.73 2.51 -5.80
C THR A 55 -1.06 2.80 -7.13
N HIS A 56 -1.67 2.38 -8.25
CA HIS A 56 -1.17 2.72 -9.57
C HIS A 56 -1.21 4.21 -9.86
N ARG A 57 -2.22 4.92 -9.37
CA ARG A 57 -2.28 6.37 -9.49
C ARG A 57 -1.08 7.05 -8.83
N ILE A 58 -0.66 6.57 -7.65
CA ILE A 58 0.53 7.09 -6.95
C ILE A 58 1.79 6.89 -7.79
N TYR A 59 1.94 5.74 -8.43
CA TYR A 59 3.06 5.47 -9.34
C TYR A 59 3.08 6.43 -10.54
N VAL A 60 1.92 6.71 -11.13
CA VAL A 60 1.82 7.64 -12.26
C VAL A 60 2.12 9.08 -11.83
N ASP A 61 1.61 9.49 -10.67
CA ASP A 61 1.73 10.88 -10.20
C ASP A 61 3.13 11.19 -9.61
N ARG A 62 3.76 10.21 -8.96
CA ARG A 62 5.02 10.42 -8.18
C ARG A 62 6.23 9.67 -8.72
N GLY A 63 6.02 8.70 -9.60
CA GLY A 63 7.08 7.91 -10.23
C GLY A 63 7.61 6.75 -9.39
N GLU A 64 8.43 5.92 -10.03
CA GLU A 64 8.97 4.69 -9.46
C GLU A 64 9.85 4.91 -8.24
N ALA A 65 10.70 5.95 -8.27
CA ALA A 65 11.65 6.24 -7.19
C ALA A 65 10.93 6.50 -5.85
N HIS A 66 9.85 7.29 -5.89
CA HIS A 66 9.00 7.57 -4.72
C HIS A 66 8.40 6.28 -4.15
N VAL A 67 7.87 5.41 -5.02
CA VAL A 67 7.25 4.15 -4.59
C VAL A 67 8.28 3.22 -3.95
N ARG A 68 9.49 3.13 -4.52
CA ARG A 68 10.57 2.32 -3.95
C ARG A 68 10.99 2.84 -2.57
N GLU A 69 11.14 4.16 -2.44
CA GLU A 69 11.44 4.78 -1.15
C GLU A 69 10.34 4.52 -0.12
N LEU A 70 9.07 4.65 -0.52
CA LEU A 70 7.93 4.35 0.34
C LEU A 70 7.95 2.91 0.85
N ILE A 71 8.14 1.92 -0.03
CA ILE A 71 8.22 0.50 0.34
C ILE A 71 9.41 0.26 1.29
N ALA A 72 10.59 0.80 0.97
CA ALA A 72 11.78 0.63 1.80
C ALA A 72 11.60 1.25 3.20
N ARG A 73 11.00 2.45 3.28
CA ARG A 73 10.70 3.15 4.53
C ARG A 73 9.77 2.32 5.42
N VAL A 74 8.68 1.81 4.85
CA VAL A 74 7.72 0.97 5.58
C VAL A 74 8.37 -0.34 6.01
N GLY A 75 9.16 -0.97 5.13
CA GLY A 75 9.89 -2.20 5.44
C GLY A 75 10.88 -2.04 6.60
N ALA A 76 11.65 -0.96 6.62
CA ALA A 76 12.59 -0.66 7.70
C ALA A 76 11.89 -0.43 9.04
N ALA A 77 10.73 0.25 9.03
CA ALA A 77 9.93 0.46 10.23
C ALA A 77 9.42 -0.88 10.80
N TRP A 78 8.94 -1.78 9.94
CA TRP A 78 8.46 -3.10 10.31
C TRP A 78 9.54 -4.00 10.90
N GLN A 79 10.73 -4.06 10.29
CA GLN A 79 11.85 -4.83 10.83
C GLN A 79 12.25 -4.36 12.25
N ARG A 80 12.15 -3.06 12.52
CA ARG A 80 12.43 -2.50 13.84
C ARG A 80 11.39 -2.92 14.88
N VAL A 81 10.11 -3.00 14.51
CA VAL A 81 9.04 -3.49 15.38
C VAL A 81 9.24 -4.97 15.68
N ALA A 82 9.50 -5.80 14.67
CA ALA A 82 9.75 -7.24 14.84
C ALA A 82 10.93 -7.52 15.79
N ARG A 83 12.05 -6.81 15.66
CA ARG A 83 13.20 -6.93 16.58
C ARG A 83 12.87 -6.53 18.02
N LYS A 84 11.97 -5.56 18.22
CA LYS A 84 11.54 -5.16 19.58
C LYS A 84 10.64 -6.21 20.21
N SER A 85 9.78 -6.89 19.45
CA SER A 85 8.96 -7.99 19.98
C SER A 85 9.78 -9.21 20.39
N GLU A 86 10.91 -9.46 19.74
CA GLU A 86 11.85 -10.53 20.11
C GLU A 86 12.72 -10.19 21.34
N GLY A 87 12.69 -8.93 21.81
CA GLY A 87 13.51 -8.42 22.92
C GLY A 87 12.75 -7.98 24.18
N GLY A 88 11.49 -8.39 24.37
CA GLY A 88 10.71 -8.13 25.60
C GLY A 88 11.10 -9.05 26.78
N PRO A 89 10.97 -8.61 28.04
CA PRO A 89 11.98 -8.80 29.08
C PRO A 89 12.03 -10.22 29.65
N GLY A 90 13.16 -10.90 29.45
CA GLY A 90 13.75 -11.72 30.49
C GLY A 90 14.61 -10.82 31.37
N ASN A 91 14.10 -10.37 32.51
CA ASN A 91 14.94 -9.76 33.54
C ASN A 91 14.42 -10.10 34.94
N ALA A 92 15.34 -10.70 35.71
CA ALA A 92 15.38 -11.02 37.13
C ALA A 92 14.41 -12.10 37.68
#